data_AF-A0A957BZ39-F1
#
_entry.id   AF-A0A957BZ39-F1
#
_cell.length_a   1.000
_cell.length_b   1.000
_cell.length_c   1.000
_cell.angle_alpha   90.00
_cell.angle_beta   90.00
_cell.angle_gamma   90.00
#
_symmetry.space_group_name_H-M   'P 1'
#
loop_
_entity.id
_entity.type
_entity.pdbx_description
1 polymer ?
#
loop_
_entity_poly.entity_id
_entity_poly.type
_entity_poly.pdbx_seq_one_letter_code
_entity_poly.pdbx_strand_id
1 'polypeptide(L)'
;MLIEAQGYIAEANYSEAIRTLDAIVAIDPNFQPQQVNGLLFNSLTARAELLFISGGSLAEAIQLTNRAEEYGDIGSLNFERGVAQLYLNALPYLDVNYAEAIRLLTQVRNLSPNYRDSVSLLLDQYIAYGDALVASGDACSAGQQYAAALQLAPQNQSVVQKQSEAQAVCNGLATPAGTVDPNATPATADPNLPTATPGIAPVGQQ
;
A
#
# COMPACT_ATOMS: atom_id res chain seq x y z
N MET A 1 -6.16 22.17 35.19
CA MET A 1 -6.58 21.00 34.40
C MET A 1 -7.69 21.32 33.40
N LEU A 2 -8.94 21.62 33.78
CA LEU A 2 -9.99 21.84 32.75
C LEU A 2 -9.69 23.06 31.85
N ILE A 3 -9.32 24.21 32.43
CA ILE A 3 -8.93 25.43 31.67
C ILE A 3 -7.70 25.17 30.80
N GLU A 4 -6.77 24.36 31.30
CA GLU A 4 -5.53 23.99 30.61
C GLU A 4 -5.83 23.09 29.39
N ALA A 5 -6.70 22.10 29.53
CA ALA A 5 -7.19 21.30 28.40
C ALA A 5 -7.87 22.16 27.34
N GLN A 6 -8.68 23.14 27.74
CA GLN A 6 -9.31 24.09 26.81
C GLN A 6 -8.27 24.97 26.10
N GLY A 7 -7.19 25.37 26.79
CA GLY A 7 -6.05 26.04 26.20
C GLY A 7 -5.39 25.20 25.10
N TYR A 8 -5.11 23.92 25.37
CA TYR A 8 -4.56 23.01 24.36
C TYR A 8 -5.49 22.81 23.16
N ILE A 9 -6.81 22.76 23.38
CA ILE A 9 -7.79 22.70 22.28
C ILE A 9 -7.73 23.96 21.42
N ALA A 10 -7.65 25.15 22.04
CA ALA A 10 -7.55 26.41 21.32
C ALA A 10 -6.27 26.52 20.47
N GLU A 11 -5.20 25.84 20.88
CA GLU A 11 -3.93 25.73 20.15
C GLU A 11 -3.90 24.56 19.14
N ALA A 12 -5.01 23.83 18.96
CA ALA A 12 -5.08 22.58 18.20
C ALA A 12 -4.08 21.49 18.67
N ASN A 13 -3.59 21.59 19.91
CA ASN A 13 -2.75 20.59 20.53
C ASN A 13 -3.62 19.48 21.16
N TYR A 14 -4.28 18.73 20.28
CA TYR A 14 -5.25 17.72 20.70
C TYR A 14 -4.62 16.58 21.50
N SER A 15 -3.32 16.28 21.30
CA SER A 15 -2.58 15.32 22.15
C SER A 15 -2.67 15.70 23.63
N GLU A 16 -2.25 16.93 23.95
CA GLU A 16 -2.15 17.37 25.34
C GLU A 16 -3.54 17.65 25.93
N ALA A 17 -4.50 18.07 25.10
CA ALA A 17 -5.90 18.16 25.50
C ALA A 17 -6.44 16.80 25.96
N ILE A 18 -6.31 15.75 25.15
CA ILE A 18 -6.78 14.39 25.48
C ILE A 18 -6.12 13.90 26.77
N ARG A 19 -4.78 14.01 26.87
CA ARG A 19 -4.03 13.58 28.07
C ARG A 19 -4.50 14.30 29.33
N THR A 20 -4.77 15.60 29.24
CA THR A 20 -5.21 16.40 30.38
C THR A 20 -6.65 16.06 30.78
N LEU A 21 -7.54 15.83 29.81
CA LEU A 21 -8.92 15.42 30.05
C LEU A 21 -9.00 14.02 30.67
N ASP A 22 -8.17 13.08 30.20
CA ASP A 22 -8.06 11.74 30.80
C ASP A 22 -7.62 11.79 32.25
N ALA A 23 -6.67 12.67 32.57
CA ALA A 23 -6.23 12.86 33.94
C ALA A 23 -7.35 13.44 34.83
N ILE A 24 -8.21 14.32 34.30
CA ILE A 24 -9.40 14.80 35.03
C ILE A 24 -10.34 13.62 35.34
N VAL A 25 -10.68 12.81 34.35
CA VAL A 25 -11.57 11.63 34.53
C VAL A 25 -10.98 10.63 35.51
N ALA A 26 -9.66 10.40 35.47
CA ALA A 26 -8.98 9.49 36.39
C ALA A 26 -8.95 9.98 37.85
N ILE A 27 -8.88 11.30 38.07
CA ILE A 27 -8.85 11.91 39.40
C ILE A 27 -10.26 11.97 40.01
N ASP A 28 -11.24 12.44 39.22
CA ASP A 28 -12.64 12.55 39.64
C ASP A 28 -13.58 12.23 38.47
N PRO A 29 -14.08 10.98 38.37
CA PRO A 29 -14.99 10.58 37.31
C PRO A 29 -16.33 11.34 37.27
N ASN A 30 -16.70 12.01 38.37
CA ASN A 30 -17.95 12.77 38.46
C ASN A 30 -17.75 14.28 38.22
N PHE A 31 -16.52 14.72 37.93
CA PHE A 31 -16.24 16.12 37.66
C PHE A 31 -16.77 16.53 36.28
N GLN A 32 -17.88 17.29 36.28
CA GLN A 32 -18.47 17.90 35.08
C GLN A 32 -18.54 16.95 33.86
N PRO A 33 -19.11 15.73 34.03
CA PRO A 33 -18.89 14.63 33.09
C PRO A 33 -19.38 14.95 31.68
N GLN A 34 -20.48 15.70 31.54
CA GLN A 34 -20.99 16.11 30.22
C GLN A 34 -20.00 17.03 29.49
N GLN A 35 -19.38 17.99 30.20
CA GLN A 35 -18.43 18.90 29.60
C GLN A 35 -17.12 18.19 29.25
N VAL A 36 -16.58 17.38 30.17
CA VAL A 36 -15.33 16.65 29.94
C VAL A 36 -15.50 15.65 28.79
N ASN A 37 -16.59 14.90 28.74
CA ASN A 37 -16.88 13.95 27.67
C ASN A 37 -17.04 14.65 26.31
N GLY A 38 -17.72 15.80 26.27
CA GLY A 38 -17.83 16.58 25.03
C GLY A 38 -16.48 17.10 24.53
N LEU A 39 -15.61 17.54 25.43
CA LEU A 39 -14.25 17.98 25.07
C LEU A 39 -13.37 16.79 24.64
N LEU A 40 -13.51 15.63 25.27
CA LEU A 40 -12.83 14.40 24.87
C LEU A 40 -13.26 13.98 23.47
N PHE A 41 -14.57 13.90 23.22
CA PHE A 41 -15.12 13.59 21.90
C PHE A 41 -14.53 14.50 20.83
N ASN A 42 -14.60 15.83 21.02
CA ASN A 42 -14.11 16.80 20.06
C ASN A 42 -12.59 16.70 19.83
N SER A 43 -11.81 16.46 20.90
CA SER A 43 -10.35 16.37 20.78
C SER A 43 -9.91 15.07 20.11
N LEU A 44 -10.57 13.95 20.41
CA LEU A 44 -10.32 12.64 19.80
C LEU A 44 -10.62 12.67 18.30
N THR A 45 -11.79 13.20 17.91
CA THR A 45 -12.20 13.29 16.50
C THR A 45 -11.29 14.22 15.71
N ALA A 46 -10.98 15.41 16.23
CA ALA A 46 -10.09 16.36 15.56
C ALA A 46 -8.67 15.80 15.39
N ARG A 47 -8.14 15.10 16.41
CA ARG A 47 -6.83 14.43 16.28
C ARG A 47 -6.84 13.31 15.24
N ALA A 48 -7.87 12.47 15.26
CA ALA A 48 -8.00 11.36 14.30
C ALA A 48 -8.05 11.89 12.86
N GLU A 49 -8.84 12.93 12.61
CA GLU A 49 -8.95 13.59 11.30
C GLU A 49 -7.58 14.08 10.80
N LEU A 50 -6.83 14.80 11.64
CA LEU A 50 -5.48 15.25 11.30
C LEU A 50 -4.57 14.07 10.93
N LEU A 51 -4.61 12.97 11.67
CA LEU A 51 -3.78 11.80 11.40
C LEU A 51 -4.17 11.09 10.08
N PHE A 52 -5.46 11.01 9.77
CA PHE A 52 -5.92 10.44 8.51
C PHE A 52 -5.38 11.22 7.29
N ILE A 53 -5.41 12.56 7.35
CA ILE A 53 -5.05 13.40 6.19
C ILE A 53 -3.56 13.77 6.09
N SER A 54 -2.83 13.84 7.20
CA SER A 54 -1.48 14.45 7.23
C SER A 54 -0.31 13.51 6.94
N GLY A 55 -0.56 12.26 6.56
CA GLY A 55 0.51 11.27 6.52
C GLY A 55 0.77 10.55 7.85
N GLY A 56 0.08 10.97 8.92
CA GLY A 56 0.24 10.41 10.28
C GLY A 56 -0.13 8.92 10.41
N SER A 57 0.07 8.39 11.63
CA SER A 57 -0.20 6.99 11.96
C SER A 57 -1.68 6.65 11.82
N LEU A 58 -2.02 5.84 10.82
CA LEU A 58 -3.38 5.34 10.61
C LEU A 58 -3.86 4.45 11.77
N ALA A 59 -2.95 3.66 12.35
CA ALA A 59 -3.28 2.84 13.51
C ALA A 59 -3.69 3.71 14.70
N GLU A 60 -2.98 4.81 14.95
CA GLU A 60 -3.34 5.76 15.99
C GLU A 60 -4.68 6.46 15.67
N ALA A 61 -4.89 6.89 14.43
CA ALA A 61 -6.15 7.50 14.00
C ALA A 61 -7.35 6.57 14.29
N ILE A 62 -7.24 5.28 13.92
CA ILE A 62 -8.25 4.25 14.17
C ILE A 62 -8.51 4.09 15.68
N GLN A 63 -7.48 4.05 16.52
CA GLN A 63 -7.64 3.93 17.97
C GLN A 63 -8.39 5.13 18.56
N LEU A 64 -8.04 6.34 18.13
CA LEU A 64 -8.72 7.57 18.56
C LEU A 64 -10.17 7.61 18.10
N THR A 65 -10.46 7.18 16.87
CA THR A 65 -11.83 7.07 16.36
C THR A 65 -12.66 6.05 17.15
N ASN A 66 -12.11 4.87 17.44
CA ASN A 66 -12.78 3.86 18.26
C ASN A 66 -13.13 4.42 19.65
N ARG A 67 -12.20 5.16 20.24
CA ARG A 67 -12.42 5.77 21.55
C ARG A 67 -13.43 6.92 21.48
N ALA A 68 -13.45 7.71 20.41
CA ALA A 68 -14.44 8.77 20.23
C ALA A 68 -15.88 8.24 20.15
N GLU A 69 -16.07 7.04 19.59
CA GLU A 69 -17.36 6.36 19.44
C GLU A 69 -18.03 6.05 20.79
N GLU A 70 -17.25 5.99 21.88
CA GLU A 70 -17.78 5.84 23.26
C GLU A 70 -18.53 7.09 23.74
N TYR A 71 -18.29 8.25 23.14
CA TYR A 71 -18.83 9.54 23.58
C TYR A 71 -19.87 10.14 22.63
N GLY A 72 -20.00 9.62 21.40
CA GLY A 72 -20.96 10.15 20.42
C GLY A 72 -20.80 9.57 19.02
N ASP A 73 -21.63 10.05 18.09
CA ASP A 73 -21.59 9.66 16.67
C ASP A 73 -20.36 10.27 15.99
N ILE A 74 -19.45 9.40 15.54
CA ILE A 74 -18.19 9.76 14.87
C ILE A 74 -18.35 10.17 13.40
N GLY A 75 -19.56 10.06 12.83
CA GLY A 75 -19.87 10.55 11.49
C GLY A 75 -18.96 10.01 10.40
N SER A 76 -18.35 10.91 9.62
CA SER A 76 -17.47 10.57 8.49
C SER A 76 -16.20 9.81 8.89
N LEU A 77 -15.75 9.91 10.13
CA LEU A 77 -14.58 9.16 10.61
C LEU A 77 -14.80 7.65 10.56
N ASN A 78 -16.06 7.18 10.60
CA ASN A 78 -16.35 5.75 10.43
C ASN A 78 -15.91 5.24 9.05
N PHE A 79 -16.14 6.04 8.00
CA PHE A 79 -15.70 5.71 6.65
C PHE A 79 -14.17 5.72 6.55
N GLU A 80 -13.52 6.78 7.06
CA GLU A 80 -12.06 6.89 7.03
C GLU A 80 -11.37 5.76 7.80
N ARG A 81 -11.88 5.41 8.98
CA ARG A 81 -11.46 4.24 9.75
C ARG A 81 -11.54 2.95 8.93
N GLY A 82 -12.63 2.76 8.18
CA GLY A 82 -12.83 1.58 7.33
C GLY A 82 -11.81 1.48 6.20
N VAL A 83 -11.56 2.58 5.48
CA VAL A 83 -10.56 2.62 4.40
C VAL A 83 -9.15 2.44 4.96
N ALA A 84 -8.83 3.10 6.07
CA ALA A 84 -7.54 2.96 6.76
C ALA A 84 -7.28 1.51 7.20
N GLN A 85 -8.29 0.82 7.74
CA GLN A 85 -8.16 -0.57 8.17
C GLN A 85 -7.91 -1.49 6.98
N LEU A 86 -8.61 -1.31 5.85
CA LEU A 86 -8.36 -2.09 4.63
C LEU A 86 -6.93 -1.88 4.11
N TYR A 87 -6.46 -0.63 4.11
CA TYR A 87 -5.10 -0.29 3.72
C TYR A 87 -4.06 -0.97 4.62
N LEU A 88 -4.18 -0.82 5.95
CA LEU A 88 -3.27 -1.46 6.89
C LEU A 88 -3.31 -2.99 6.83
N ASN A 89 -4.48 -3.58 6.55
CA ASN A 89 -4.61 -5.03 6.39
C ASN A 89 -3.92 -5.55 5.13
N ALA A 90 -3.71 -4.73 4.10
CA ALA A 90 -3.03 -5.14 2.87
C ALA A 90 -1.50 -5.25 3.07
N LEU A 91 -0.92 -4.38 3.90
CA LEU A 91 0.54 -4.24 4.03
C LEU A 91 1.28 -5.54 4.39
N PRO A 92 0.79 -6.38 5.34
CA PRO A 92 1.46 -7.63 5.69
C PRO A 92 1.51 -8.64 4.54
N TYR A 93 0.67 -8.48 3.51
CA TYR A 93 0.58 -9.42 2.39
C TYR A 93 1.45 -9.06 1.20
N LEU A 94 2.05 -7.86 1.15
CA LEU A 94 2.74 -7.33 -0.03
C LEU A 94 3.84 -8.26 -0.59
N ASP A 95 4.54 -8.98 0.29
CA ASP A 95 5.62 -9.90 -0.10
C ASP A 95 5.30 -11.38 0.25
N VAL A 96 4.06 -11.65 0.66
CA VAL A 96 3.65 -12.96 1.18
C VAL A 96 2.52 -13.57 0.36
N ASN A 97 1.52 -12.77 0.03
CA ASN A 97 0.35 -13.21 -0.72
C ASN A 97 -0.16 -12.07 -1.60
N TYR A 98 0.38 -12.00 -2.83
CA TYR A 98 0.04 -10.96 -3.79
C TYR A 98 -1.47 -10.88 -4.08
N ALA A 99 -2.16 -12.03 -4.17
CA ALA A 99 -3.59 -12.06 -4.45
C ALA A 99 -4.42 -11.38 -3.35
N GLU A 100 -4.07 -11.61 -2.09
CA GLU A 100 -4.75 -10.99 -0.95
C GLU A 100 -4.42 -9.49 -0.84
N ALA A 101 -3.16 -9.10 -1.07
CA ALA A 101 -2.76 -7.70 -1.14
C ALA A 101 -3.53 -6.95 -2.23
N ILE A 102 -3.59 -7.50 -3.46
CA ILE A 102 -4.35 -6.95 -4.59
C ILE A 102 -5.83 -6.81 -4.24
N ARG A 103 -6.44 -7.83 -3.62
CA ARG A 103 -7.85 -7.81 -3.23
C ARG A 103 -8.15 -6.67 -2.26
N LEU A 104 -7.31 -6.46 -1.25
CA LEU A 104 -7.49 -5.41 -0.25
C LEU A 104 -7.22 -4.01 -0.84
N LEU A 105 -6.11 -3.85 -1.57
CA LEU A 105 -5.76 -2.58 -2.21
C LEU A 105 -6.77 -2.15 -3.28
N THR A 106 -7.37 -3.11 -4.01
CA THR A 106 -8.46 -2.83 -4.95
C THR A 106 -9.69 -2.27 -4.23
N GLN A 107 -10.03 -2.81 -3.06
CA GLN A 107 -11.13 -2.27 -2.24
C GLN A 107 -10.80 -0.87 -1.75
N VAL A 108 -9.57 -0.62 -1.28
CA VAL A 108 -9.11 0.72 -0.89
C VAL A 108 -9.30 1.69 -2.06
N ARG A 109 -8.79 1.35 -3.25
CA ARG A 109 -8.91 2.20 -4.46
C ARG A 109 -10.36 2.44 -4.88
N ASN A 110 -11.24 1.44 -4.76
CA ASN A 110 -12.64 1.60 -5.13
C ASN A 110 -13.38 2.55 -4.17
N LEU A 111 -13.01 2.55 -2.89
CA LEU A 111 -13.61 3.42 -1.88
C LEU A 111 -12.97 4.82 -1.88
N SER A 112 -11.65 4.89 -2.03
CA SER A 112 -10.86 6.12 -2.01
C SER A 112 -9.71 6.00 -3.03
N PRO A 113 -9.93 6.44 -4.29
CA PRO A 113 -9.01 6.19 -5.41
C PRO A 113 -7.58 6.73 -5.23
N ASN A 114 -7.40 7.73 -4.38
CA ASN A 114 -6.10 8.38 -4.13
C ASN A 114 -5.65 8.20 -2.67
N TYR A 115 -6.10 7.13 -2.01
CA TYR A 115 -5.76 6.90 -0.61
C TYR A 115 -4.28 6.55 -0.47
N ARG A 116 -3.49 7.48 0.07
CA ARG A 116 -2.04 7.31 0.29
C ARG A 116 -1.37 6.85 -1.01
N ASP A 117 -0.46 5.88 -0.92
CA ASP A 117 0.28 5.22 -2.00
C ASP A 117 -0.41 3.94 -2.50
N SER A 118 -1.69 3.71 -2.15
CA SER A 118 -2.40 2.46 -2.50
C SER A 118 -2.40 2.12 -3.98
N VAL A 119 -2.46 3.11 -4.88
CA VAL A 119 -2.38 2.88 -6.34
C VAL A 119 -0.99 2.41 -6.76
N SER A 120 0.07 2.98 -6.16
CA SER A 120 1.45 2.54 -6.41
C SER A 120 1.65 1.12 -5.91
N LEU A 121 1.23 0.84 -4.68
CA LEU A 121 1.32 -0.51 -4.12
C LEU A 121 0.53 -1.51 -4.97
N LEU A 122 -0.70 -1.17 -5.39
CA LEU A 122 -1.51 -2.07 -6.22
C LEU A 122 -0.85 -2.36 -7.57
N LEU A 123 -0.24 -1.34 -8.20
CA LEU A 123 0.55 -1.52 -9.42
C LEU A 123 1.72 -2.48 -9.19
N ASP A 124 2.50 -2.24 -8.14
CA ASP A 124 3.66 -3.07 -7.80
C ASP A 124 3.25 -4.53 -7.53
N GLN A 125 2.12 -4.73 -6.84
CA GLN A 125 1.58 -6.08 -6.56
C GLN A 125 1.14 -6.82 -7.83
N TYR A 126 0.50 -6.14 -8.79
CA TYR A 126 0.18 -6.76 -10.08
C TYR A 126 1.43 -7.18 -10.84
N ILE A 127 2.48 -6.35 -10.84
CA ILE A 127 3.74 -6.66 -11.51
C ILE A 127 4.43 -7.85 -10.83
N ALA A 128 4.59 -7.79 -9.50
CA ALA A 128 5.24 -8.85 -8.73
C ALA A 128 4.50 -10.19 -8.85
N TYR A 129 3.16 -10.17 -8.86
CA TYR A 129 2.40 -11.39 -9.05
C TYR A 129 2.57 -11.97 -10.46
N GLY A 130 2.57 -11.11 -11.48
CA GLY A 130 2.89 -11.51 -12.85
C GLY A 130 4.27 -12.16 -12.94
N ASP A 131 5.28 -11.57 -12.30
CA ASP A 131 6.65 -12.10 -12.29
C ASP A 131 6.72 -13.48 -11.63
N ALA A 132 6.06 -13.64 -10.48
CA ALA A 132 5.98 -14.91 -9.77
C ALA A 132 5.27 -16.00 -10.60
N LEU A 133 4.24 -15.64 -11.35
CA LEU A 133 3.52 -16.54 -12.26
C LEU A 133 4.37 -16.94 -13.47
N VAL A 134 5.15 -16.01 -14.05
CA VAL A 134 6.11 -16.36 -15.10
C VAL A 134 7.16 -17.34 -14.56
N ALA A 135 7.70 -17.08 -13.37
CA ALA A 135 8.70 -17.94 -12.73
C ALA A 135 8.18 -19.36 -12.41
N SER A 136 6.87 -19.50 -12.18
CA SER A 136 6.21 -20.81 -11.96
C SER A 136 5.71 -21.47 -13.26
N GLY A 137 5.89 -20.82 -14.41
CA GLY A 137 5.48 -21.33 -15.72
C GLY A 137 4.03 -21.01 -16.11
N ASP A 138 3.28 -20.25 -15.32
CA ASP A 138 1.92 -19.80 -15.64
C ASP A 138 1.92 -18.43 -16.36
N ALA A 139 2.43 -18.44 -17.59
CA ALA A 139 2.52 -17.24 -18.41
C ALA A 139 1.15 -16.64 -18.79
N CYS A 140 0.11 -17.47 -18.91
CA CYS A 140 -1.23 -17.00 -19.26
C CYS A 140 -1.82 -16.15 -18.13
N SER A 141 -1.76 -16.64 -16.88
CA SER A 141 -2.22 -15.87 -15.72
C SER A 141 -1.34 -14.63 -15.50
N ALA A 142 -0.02 -14.74 -15.72
CA ALA A 142 0.88 -13.59 -15.63
C ALA A 142 0.47 -12.44 -16.56
N GLY A 143 0.12 -12.77 -17.82
CA GLY A 143 -0.36 -11.79 -18.80
C GLY A 143 -1.60 -11.02 -18.33
N GLN A 144 -2.48 -11.65 -17.55
CA GLN A 144 -3.64 -10.99 -16.95
C GLN A 144 -3.24 -10.00 -15.85
N GLN A 145 -2.26 -10.35 -15.01
CA GLN A 145 -1.75 -9.44 -13.97
C GLN A 145 -1.08 -8.22 -14.59
N TYR A 146 -0.24 -8.39 -15.62
CA TYR A 146 0.35 -7.27 -16.33
C TYR A 146 -0.69 -6.40 -17.05
N ALA A 147 -1.75 -7.01 -17.59
CA ALA A 147 -2.86 -6.24 -18.18
C ALA A 147 -3.53 -5.34 -17.13
N ALA A 148 -3.76 -5.85 -15.92
CA ALA A 148 -4.31 -5.07 -14.81
C ALA A 148 -3.35 -3.95 -14.36
N ALA A 149 -2.05 -4.23 -14.28
CA ALA A 149 -1.03 -3.20 -14.03
C ALA A 149 -1.08 -2.06 -15.07
N LEU A 150 -1.24 -2.38 -16.36
CA LEU A 150 -1.32 -1.37 -17.43
C LEU A 150 -2.62 -0.56 -17.41
N GLN A 151 -3.69 -1.03 -16.75
CA GLN A 151 -4.85 -0.18 -16.49
C GLN A 151 -4.55 0.94 -15.49
N LEU A 152 -3.56 0.74 -14.60
CA LEU A 152 -3.09 1.73 -13.64
C LEU A 152 -1.98 2.61 -14.20
N ALA A 153 -1.08 2.02 -15.00
CA ALA A 153 0.07 2.71 -15.60
C ALA A 153 0.24 2.37 -17.09
N PRO A 154 -0.62 2.90 -18.00
CA PRO A 154 -0.60 2.54 -19.42
C PRO A 154 0.72 2.84 -20.16
N GLN A 155 1.51 3.78 -19.63
CA GLN A 155 2.76 4.23 -20.25
C GLN A 155 3.99 3.45 -19.77
N ASN A 156 3.83 2.48 -18.86
CA ASN A 156 4.95 1.71 -18.32
C ASN A 156 5.46 0.68 -19.35
N GLN A 157 6.45 1.08 -20.14
CA GLN A 157 7.01 0.26 -21.23
C GLN A 157 7.59 -1.08 -20.76
N SER A 158 8.13 -1.14 -19.54
CA SER A 158 8.63 -2.40 -18.99
C SER A 158 7.49 -3.41 -18.79
N VAL A 159 6.34 -2.96 -18.28
CA VAL A 159 5.16 -3.83 -18.08
C VAL A 159 4.53 -4.21 -19.43
N VAL A 160 4.55 -3.31 -20.42
CA VAL A 160 4.12 -3.64 -21.80
C VAL A 160 4.96 -4.78 -22.38
N GLN A 161 6.28 -4.73 -22.21
CA GLN A 161 7.17 -5.81 -22.67
C GLN A 161 6.88 -7.13 -21.94
N LYS A 162 6.80 -7.10 -20.60
CA LYS A 162 6.45 -8.28 -19.80
C LYS A 162 5.11 -8.91 -20.21
N GLN A 163 4.09 -8.07 -20.47
CA GLN A 163 2.79 -8.53 -20.94
C GLN A 163 2.90 -9.24 -22.30
N SER A 164 3.59 -8.62 -23.26
CA SER A 164 3.79 -9.18 -24.60
C SER A 164 4.54 -10.52 -24.56
N GLU A 165 5.61 -10.60 -23.78
CA GLU A 165 6.40 -11.82 -23.59
C GLU A 165 5.56 -12.95 -22.97
N ALA A 166 4.83 -12.65 -21.89
CA ALA A 166 3.94 -13.63 -21.25
C ALA A 166 2.85 -14.13 -22.21
N GLN A 167 2.29 -13.25 -23.05
CA GLN A 167 1.31 -13.63 -24.07
C GLN A 167 1.92 -14.50 -25.17
N ALA A 168 3.15 -14.21 -25.62
CA ALA A 168 3.84 -15.04 -26.60
C ALA A 168 4.07 -16.46 -26.09
N VAL A 169 4.50 -16.60 -24.83
CA VAL A 169 4.66 -17.92 -24.18
C VAL A 169 3.31 -18.62 -24.02
N CYS A 170 2.29 -17.90 -23.53
CA CYS A 170 0.93 -18.43 -23.35
C CYS A 170 0.35 -19.00 -24.66
N ASN A 171 0.60 -18.33 -25.79
CA ASN A 171 0.13 -18.76 -27.11
C ASN A 171 1.01 -19.82 -27.78
N GLY A 172 2.05 -20.32 -27.10
CA GLY A 172 3.01 -21.29 -27.66
C GLY A 172 3.92 -20.70 -28.75
N LEU A 173 4.02 -19.37 -28.85
CA LEU A 173 4.86 -18.65 -29.81
C LEU A 173 6.30 -18.48 -29.30
N ALA A 174 6.52 -18.67 -28.00
CA ALA A 174 7.82 -18.64 -27.34
C ALA A 174 7.91 -19.76 -26.30
N THR A 175 9.11 -20.28 -26.04
CA THR A 175 9.33 -21.20 -24.91
C THR A 175 9.48 -20.42 -23.61
N PRO A 176 8.98 -20.93 -22.48
CA PRO A 176 9.24 -20.31 -21.17
C PRO A 176 10.73 -20.09 -20.96
N ALA A 177 11.11 -18.92 -20.44
CA ALA A 177 12.48 -18.72 -19.95
C ALA A 177 12.73 -19.78 -18.87
N GLY A 178 13.70 -20.67 -19.11
CA GLY A 178 13.96 -21.80 -18.24
C GLY A 178 14.25 -21.34 -16.80
N THR A 179 13.69 -22.05 -15.83
CA THR A 179 14.20 -21.99 -14.46
C THR A 179 15.68 -22.35 -14.51
N VAL A 180 16.54 -21.51 -13.91
CA VAL A 180 17.95 -21.88 -13.70
C VAL A 180 17.96 -23.14 -12.84
N ASP A 181 18.31 -24.28 -13.44
CA ASP A 181 18.55 -25.51 -12.69
C ASP A 181 19.75 -25.25 -11.76
N PRO A 182 19.60 -25.28 -10.43
CA PRO A 182 20.70 -25.06 -9.49
C PRO A 182 21.82 -26.11 -9.64
N ASN A 183 21.52 -27.21 -10.33
CA ASN A 183 22.44 -28.31 -10.59
C ASN A 183 22.96 -28.35 -12.04
N ALA A 184 22.61 -27.36 -12.87
CA ALA A 184 23.20 -27.21 -14.20
C ALA A 184 24.71 -26.98 -14.06
N THR A 185 25.49 -28.00 -14.42
CA THR A 185 26.95 -27.86 -14.55
C THR A 185 27.23 -26.84 -15.65
N PRO A 186 28.08 -25.82 -15.44
CA PRO A 186 28.41 -24.85 -16.48
C PRO A 186 28.85 -25.58 -17.75
N ALA A 187 28.18 -25.32 -18.87
CA ALA A 187 28.61 -25.84 -20.15
C ALA A 187 30.04 -25.33 -20.41
N THR A 188 31.02 -26.24 -20.37
CA THR A 188 32.36 -25.95 -20.84
C THR A 188 32.28 -25.57 -22.31
N ALA A 189 32.75 -24.37 -22.65
CA ALA A 189 32.80 -23.89 -24.02
C ALA A 189 33.52 -24.92 -24.91
N ASP A 190 32.84 -25.36 -25.97
CA ASP A 190 33.45 -26.17 -27.04
C ASP A 190 34.50 -25.30 -27.77
N PRO A 191 35.79 -25.68 -27.77
CA PRO A 191 36.85 -24.91 -28.43
C PRO A 191 36.70 -24.82 -29.95
N ASN A 192 35.79 -25.58 -30.57
CA ASN A 192 35.64 -25.66 -32.02
C ASN A 192 34.48 -24.82 -32.60
N LEU A 193 33.80 -23.99 -31.81
CA LEU A 193 32.88 -23.01 -32.38
C LEU A 193 33.68 -21.84 -33.02
N PRO A 194 33.45 -21.49 -34.30
CA PRO A 194 34.12 -20.35 -34.91
C PRO A 194 33.77 -19.06 -34.16
N THR A 195 34.78 -18.40 -33.62
CA THR A 195 34.66 -17.09 -32.97
C THR A 195 34.06 -16.09 -33.95
N ALA A 196 32.84 -15.63 -33.71
CA ALA A 196 32.30 -14.47 -34.39
C ALA A 196 33.14 -13.25 -34.01
N THR A 197 33.96 -12.77 -34.94
CA THR A 197 34.74 -11.54 -34.79
C THR A 197 33.79 -10.37 -34.50
N PRO A 198 33.96 -9.62 -33.40
CA PRO A 198 33.20 -8.40 -33.17
C PRO A 198 33.50 -7.38 -34.26
N GLY A 199 32.49 -7.05 -35.06
CA GLY A 199 32.55 -5.94 -36.01
C GLY A 199 32.69 -4.63 -35.27
N ILE A 200 33.86 -4.01 -35.38
CA ILE A 200 34.13 -2.66 -34.90
C ILE A 200 33.29 -1.69 -35.75
N ALA A 201 32.32 -1.00 -35.13
CA ALA A 201 31.62 0.11 -35.76
C ALA A 201 32.57 1.33 -35.88
N PRO A 202 32.65 2.00 -37.04
CA PRO A 202 33.56 3.12 -37.24
C PRO A 202 33.14 4.36 -36.44
N VAL A 203 34.14 4.97 -35.80
CA VAL A 203 34.09 6.24 -35.09
C VAL A 203 34.00 7.39 -36.10
N GLY A 204 32.94 8.20 -36.01
CA GLY A 204 32.89 9.61 -36.38
C GLY A 204 33.04 9.99 -37.87
N GLN A 205 32.00 10.58 -38.44
CA GLN A 205 32.13 11.70 -39.37
C GLN A 205 31.09 12.79 -39.06
N GLN A 206 31.65 13.97 -38.75
CA GLN A 206 31.19 15.37 -38.77
C GLN A 206 29.69 15.70 -38.74
#